data_AF-A0A1Y4A2S7-F1
#
_entry.id   AF-A0A1Y4A2S7-F1
#
_cell.length_a   1.000
_cell.length_b   1.000
_cell.length_c   1.000
_cell.angle_alpha   90.00
_cell.angle_beta   90.00
_cell.angle_gamma   90.00
#
_symmetry.space_group_name_H-M   'P 1'
#
loop_
_entity.id
_entity.type
_entity.pdbx_description
1 polymer ?
#
loop_
_entity_poly.entity_id
_entity_poly.type
_entity_poly.pdbx_seq_one_letter_code
_entity_poly.pdbx_strand_id
1 'polypeptide(L)'
;MTKSEKLIALIVAIVLIAGIGSGIFFGATHVGKATWNLWFGSIQKVDDATNYETLKRVEDTCRAMIASYETDRLTWEQYKSSNDEEKVGWAEQAKMRANKTAASYNNYILENSYVWRNNVPEDIRSELPYLE
;
A
#
# COMPACT_ATOMS: atom_id res chain seq x y z
N MET A 1 -41.52 12.08 40.60
CA MET A 1 -40.22 11.58 40.09
C MET A 1 -39.71 10.48 41.00
N THR A 2 -39.74 9.23 40.52
CA THR A 2 -39.25 8.06 41.27
C THR A 2 -37.74 8.17 41.50
N LYS A 3 -37.19 7.46 42.50
CA LYS A 3 -35.74 7.49 42.81
C LYS A 3 -34.88 7.14 41.59
N SER A 4 -35.37 6.22 40.74
CA SER A 4 -34.73 5.82 39.49
C SER A 4 -34.74 6.91 38.42
N GLU A 5 -35.83 7.67 38.27
CA GLU A 5 -35.90 8.81 37.34
C GLU A 5 -34.93 9.93 37.74
N LYS A 6 -34.76 10.18 39.06
CA LYS A 6 -33.77 11.16 39.53
C LYS A 6 -32.34 10.74 39.21
N LEU A 7 -32.04 9.44 39.33
CA LEU A 7 -30.72 8.89 39.03
C LEU A 7 -30.41 8.98 37.52
N ILE A 8 -31.36 8.64 36.67
CA ILE A 8 -31.22 8.75 35.21
C ILE A 8 -31.00 10.21 34.80
N ALA A 9 -31.79 11.14 35.34
CA ALA A 9 -31.64 12.57 35.04
C ALA A 9 -30.27 13.11 35.45
N LEU A 10 -29.73 12.67 36.59
CA LEU A 10 -28.39 13.05 37.05
C LEU A 10 -27.30 12.54 36.11
N ILE A 11 -27.37 11.28 35.68
CA ILE A 11 -26.41 10.69 34.74
C ILE A 11 -26.43 11.45 33.41
N VAL A 12 -27.63 11.72 32.88
CA VAL A 12 -27.78 12.49 31.63
C VAL A 12 -27.20 13.89 31.77
N ALA A 13 -27.46 14.59 32.88
CA ALA A 13 -26.90 15.91 33.13
C ALA A 13 -25.36 15.91 33.19
N ILE A 14 -24.76 14.91 33.84
CA ILE A 14 -23.29 14.77 33.91
C ILE A 14 -22.70 14.54 32.52
N VAL A 15 -23.31 13.68 31.71
CA VAL A 15 -22.85 13.41 30.33
C VAL A 15 -22.92 14.69 29.48
N LEU A 16 -24.00 15.47 29.60
CA LEU A 16 -24.15 16.74 28.88
C LEU A 16 -23.09 17.77 29.30
N ILE A 17 -22.85 17.92 30.61
CA ILE A 17 -21.84 18.84 31.13
C ILE A 17 -20.44 18.42 30.67
N ALA A 18 -20.12 17.12 30.71
CA ALA A 18 -18.85 16.60 30.24
C ALA A 18 -18.64 16.80 28.73
N GLY A 19 -19.68 16.59 27.92
CA GLY A 19 -19.64 16.82 26.47
C GLY A 19 -19.43 18.29 26.12
N ILE A 20 -20.20 19.20 26.73
CA ILE A 20 -20.08 20.65 26.52
C ILE A 20 -18.72 21.15 27.03
N GLY A 21 -18.28 20.70 28.21
CA GLY A 21 -17.00 21.06 28.79
C GLY A 21 -15.82 20.62 27.92
N SER A 22 -15.88 19.41 27.36
CA SER A 22 -14.86 18.91 26.42
C SER A 22 -14.82 19.74 25.13
N GLY A 23 -15.99 20.09 24.57
CA GLY A 23 -16.08 20.94 23.38
C GLY A 23 -15.46 22.33 23.60
N ILE A 24 -15.72 22.95 24.77
CA ILE A 24 -15.11 24.24 25.15
C ILE A 24 -13.61 24.08 25.38
N PHE A 25 -13.18 23.00 26.05
CA PHE A 25 -11.76 22.74 26.31
C PHE A 25 -10.95 22.63 25.02
N PHE A 26 -11.35 21.75 24.10
CA PHE A 26 -10.65 21.58 22.82
C PHE A 26 -10.85 22.75 21.85
N GLY A 27 -11.97 23.49 21.93
CA GLY A 27 -12.30 24.59 21.01
C GLY A 27 -11.81 25.98 21.43
N ALA A 28 -11.70 26.27 22.73
CA ALA A 28 -11.46 27.62 23.24
C ALA A 28 -10.18 27.75 24.09
N THR A 29 -9.61 26.65 24.61
CA THR A 29 -8.38 26.74 25.41
C THR A 29 -7.14 26.44 24.57
N HIS A 30 -6.04 27.16 24.83
CA HIS A 30 -4.76 26.93 24.15
C HIS A 30 -4.22 25.51 24.40
N VAL A 31 -4.38 25.00 25.63
CA VAL A 31 -3.94 23.64 26.00
C VAL A 31 -4.76 22.58 25.26
N GLY A 32 -6.09 22.70 25.24
CA GLY A 32 -6.95 21.77 24.51
C GLY A 32 -6.67 21.77 23.01
N LYS A 33 -6.52 22.95 22.38
CA LYS A 33 -6.12 23.03 20.96
C LYS A 33 -4.76 22.39 20.69
N ALA A 34 -3.78 22.61 21.57
CA ALA A 34 -2.45 22.01 21.42
C ALA A 34 -2.52 20.47 21.51
N THR A 35 -3.27 19.93 22.47
CA THR A 35 -3.49 18.48 22.60
C THR A 35 -4.20 17.90 21.37
N TRP A 36 -5.23 18.58 20.86
CA TRP A 36 -5.94 18.17 19.65
C TRP A 36 -5.01 18.16 18.43
N ASN A 37 -4.25 19.22 18.21
CA ASN A 37 -3.32 19.31 17.07
C ASN A 37 -2.21 18.26 17.14
N LEU A 38 -1.66 17.98 18.33
CA LEU A 38 -0.67 16.92 18.53
C LEU A 38 -1.26 15.55 18.21
N TRP A 39 -2.47 15.28 18.68
CA TRP A 39 -3.18 14.03 18.41
C TRP A 39 -3.47 13.86 16.91
N PHE A 40 -4.03 14.88 16.24
CA PHE A 40 -4.26 14.86 14.79
C PHE A 40 -2.95 14.68 14.01
N GLY A 41 -1.89 15.40 14.39
CA GLY A 41 -0.59 15.25 13.76
C GLY A 41 -0.02 13.83 13.96
N SER A 42 -0.27 13.19 15.09
CA SER A 42 0.14 11.79 15.32
C SER A 42 -0.65 10.81 14.45
N ILE A 43 -1.96 11.03 14.27
CA ILE A 43 -2.80 10.23 13.37
C ILE A 43 -2.32 10.39 11.93
N GLN A 44 -2.13 11.63 11.47
CA GLN A 44 -1.63 11.91 10.13
C GLN A 44 -0.28 11.21 9.88
N LYS A 45 0.64 11.24 10.85
CA LYS A 45 1.92 10.52 10.73
C LYS A 45 1.75 9.01 10.58
N VAL A 46 0.81 8.40 11.31
CA VAL A 46 0.53 6.96 11.20
C VAL A 46 -0.12 6.63 9.86
N ASP A 47 -1.08 7.44 9.41
CA ASP A 47 -1.72 7.27 8.11
C ASP A 47 -0.71 7.43 6.96
N ASP A 48 0.14 8.46 7.02
CA ASP A 48 1.21 8.70 6.05
C ASP A 48 2.24 7.57 6.03
N ALA A 49 2.65 7.07 7.19
CA ALA A 49 3.56 5.92 7.29
C ALA A 49 2.94 4.65 6.70
N THR A 50 1.67 4.37 7.00
CA THR A 50 0.95 3.21 6.47
C THR A 50 0.82 3.28 4.94
N ASN A 51 0.51 4.47 4.42
CA ASN A 51 0.44 4.72 2.99
C ASN A 51 1.82 4.55 2.32
N TYR A 52 2.87 5.12 2.91
CA TYR A 52 4.24 4.98 2.43
C TYR A 52 4.71 3.52 2.44
N GLU A 53 4.47 2.77 3.52
CA GLU A 53 4.83 1.35 3.59
C GLU A 53 4.09 0.53 2.53
N THR A 54 2.83 0.85 2.27
CA THR A 54 2.04 0.22 1.21
C THR A 54 2.63 0.50 -0.16
N LEU A 55 2.91 1.78 -0.47
CA LEU A 55 3.55 2.21 -1.71
C LEU A 55 4.88 1.50 -1.91
N LYS A 56 5.76 1.56 -0.91
CA LYS A 56 7.07 0.93 -0.93
C LYS A 56 6.99 -0.58 -1.17
N ARG A 57 6.08 -1.28 -0.48
CA ARG A 57 5.90 -2.73 -0.65
C ARG A 57 5.50 -3.08 -2.07
N VAL A 58 4.60 -2.31 -2.68
CA VAL A 58 4.15 -2.53 -4.06
C VAL A 58 5.32 -2.28 -5.02
N GLU A 59 6.03 -1.17 -4.87
CA GLU A 59 7.18 -0.84 -5.72
C GLU A 59 8.31 -1.88 -5.62
N ASP A 60 8.67 -2.30 -4.41
CA ASP A 60 9.71 -3.31 -4.17
C ASP A 60 9.31 -4.66 -4.79
N THR A 61 8.03 -5.02 -4.72
CA THR A 61 7.49 -6.22 -5.38
C THR A 61 7.59 -6.11 -6.89
N CYS A 62 7.18 -4.97 -7.47
CA CYS A 62 7.30 -4.70 -8.89
C CYS A 62 8.76 -4.80 -9.36
N ARG A 63 9.70 -4.18 -8.65
CA ARG A 63 11.15 -4.24 -8.97
C ARG A 63 11.68 -5.66 -8.91
N ALA A 64 11.29 -6.43 -7.89
CA ALA A 64 11.69 -7.84 -7.76
C ALA A 64 11.19 -8.69 -8.95
N MET A 65 9.94 -8.47 -9.38
CA MET A 65 9.36 -9.17 -10.53
C MET A 65 10.03 -8.77 -11.84
N ILE A 66 10.31 -7.49 -12.06
CA ILE A 66 11.06 -7.01 -13.23
C ILE A 66 12.45 -7.66 -13.26
N ALA A 67 13.18 -7.65 -12.14
CA ALA A 67 14.51 -8.26 -12.07
C ALA A 67 14.50 -9.76 -12.37
N SER A 68 13.51 -10.50 -11.85
CA SER A 68 13.33 -11.93 -12.14
C SER A 68 13.03 -12.15 -13.62
N TYR A 69 12.11 -11.36 -14.19
CA TYR A 69 11.77 -11.43 -15.62
C TYR A 69 12.99 -11.15 -16.50
N GLU A 70 13.79 -10.13 -16.19
CA GLU A 70 14.97 -9.78 -16.96
C GLU A 70 16.05 -10.87 -16.90
N THR A 71 16.23 -11.51 -15.74
CA THR A 71 17.17 -12.63 -15.59
C THR A 71 16.77 -13.81 -16.49
N ASP A 72 15.49 -14.17 -16.47
CA ASP A 72 14.98 -15.25 -17.32
C ASP A 72 15.00 -14.86 -18.81
N ARG A 73 14.66 -13.62 -19.15
CA ARG A 73 14.75 -13.09 -20.53
C ARG A 73 16.18 -13.16 -21.06
N LEU A 74 17.16 -12.72 -20.28
CA LEU A 74 18.58 -12.77 -20.67
C LEU A 74 19.03 -14.22 -20.90
N THR A 75 18.60 -15.15 -20.04
CA THR A 75 18.88 -16.59 -20.21
C THR A 75 18.29 -17.12 -21.51
N TRP A 76 17.03 -16.77 -21.81
CA TRP A 76 16.39 -17.15 -23.07
C TRP A 76 17.11 -16.54 -24.28
N GLU A 77 17.42 -15.24 -24.25
CA GLU A 77 18.13 -14.54 -25.33
C GLU A 77 19.51 -15.16 -25.61
N GLN A 78 20.21 -15.61 -24.56
CA GLN A 78 21.54 -16.20 -24.68
C GLN A 78 21.52 -17.59 -25.33
N TYR A 79 20.51 -18.41 -25.06
CA TYR A 79 20.50 -19.82 -25.46
C TYR A 79 19.48 -20.19 -26.54
N LYS A 80 18.52 -19.31 -26.88
CA LYS A 80 17.47 -19.60 -27.87
C LYS A 80 17.98 -20.00 -29.25
N SER A 81 19.15 -19.52 -29.65
CA SER A 81 19.78 -19.80 -30.94
C SER A 81 21.03 -20.68 -30.81
N SER A 82 21.15 -21.42 -29.70
CA SER A 82 22.25 -22.36 -29.50
C SER A 82 22.07 -23.61 -30.36
N ASN A 83 23.16 -24.18 -30.88
CA ASN A 83 23.13 -25.45 -31.64
C ASN A 83 23.06 -26.70 -30.73
N ASP A 84 22.90 -26.49 -29.43
CA ASP A 84 22.92 -27.52 -28.39
C ASP A 84 21.51 -27.67 -27.81
N GLU A 85 20.93 -28.86 -27.95
CA GLU A 85 19.54 -29.16 -27.56
C GLU A 85 19.31 -28.93 -26.06
N GLU A 86 20.30 -29.20 -25.22
CA GLU A 86 20.19 -28.99 -23.77
C GLU A 86 20.06 -27.49 -23.45
N LYS A 87 20.86 -26.66 -24.11
CA LYS A 87 20.84 -25.20 -23.95
C LYS A 87 19.54 -24.59 -24.48
N VAL A 88 19.01 -25.12 -25.59
CA VAL A 88 17.69 -24.74 -26.09
C VAL A 88 16.61 -25.10 -25.07
N GLY A 89 16.70 -26.28 -24.44
CA GLY A 89 15.81 -26.67 -23.34
C GLY A 89 15.85 -25.70 -22.15
N TRP A 90 17.02 -25.18 -21.77
CA TRP A 90 17.15 -24.14 -20.75
C TRP A 90 16.50 -22.82 -21.18
N ALA A 91 16.65 -22.45 -22.46
CA ALA A 91 16.01 -21.26 -23.01
C ALA A 91 14.47 -21.36 -22.93
N GLU A 92 13.89 -22.50 -23.32
CA GLU A 92 12.44 -22.72 -23.25
C GLU A 92 11.91 -22.69 -21.81
N GLN A 93 12.65 -23.28 -20.86
CA GLN A 93 12.28 -23.18 -19.44
C GLN A 93 12.34 -21.73 -18.94
N ALA A 94 13.38 -20.99 -19.31
CA ALA A 94 13.51 -19.58 -18.96
C ALA A 94 12.38 -18.74 -19.56
N LYS A 95 12.02 -18.98 -20.83
CA LYS A 95 10.86 -18.37 -21.49
C LYS A 95 9.56 -18.61 -20.74
N MET A 96 9.28 -19.85 -20.35
CA MET A 96 8.07 -20.16 -19.57
C MET A 96 8.05 -19.43 -18.22
N ARG A 97 9.19 -19.34 -17.52
CA ARG A 97 9.29 -18.59 -16.26
C ARG A 97 9.12 -17.09 -16.47
N ALA A 98 9.78 -16.51 -17.47
CA ALA A 98 9.64 -15.10 -17.83
C ALA A 98 8.18 -14.77 -18.16
N ASN A 99 7.52 -15.56 -19.01
CA ASN A 99 6.13 -15.33 -19.39
C ASN A 99 5.16 -15.46 -18.21
N LYS A 100 5.41 -16.41 -17.30
CA LYS A 100 4.64 -16.52 -16.04
C LYS A 100 4.84 -15.29 -15.15
N THR A 101 6.06 -14.77 -15.05
CA THR A 101 6.37 -13.56 -14.30
C THR A 101 5.73 -12.33 -14.93
N ALA A 102 5.78 -12.19 -16.27
CA ALA A 102 5.12 -11.12 -17.01
C ALA A 102 3.61 -11.12 -16.78
N ALA A 103 2.95 -12.28 -16.86
CA ALA A 103 1.52 -12.41 -16.58
C ALA A 103 1.18 -11.99 -15.14
N SER A 104 1.94 -12.48 -14.17
CA SER A 104 1.75 -12.12 -12.76
C SER A 104 1.96 -10.62 -12.53
N TYR A 105 2.99 -10.04 -13.16
CA TYR A 105 3.34 -8.63 -13.02
C TYR A 105 2.27 -7.72 -13.61
N ASN A 106 1.82 -8.02 -14.83
CA ASN A 106 0.81 -7.22 -15.54
C ASN A 106 -0.51 -7.17 -14.77
N ASN A 107 -0.88 -8.29 -14.11
CA ASN A 107 -2.04 -8.29 -13.20
C ASN A 107 -1.76 -7.48 -11.93
N TYR A 108 -0.59 -7.69 -11.31
CA TYR A 108 -0.22 -7.03 -10.06
C TYR A 108 -0.18 -5.50 -10.19
N ILE A 109 0.41 -4.98 -11.27
CA ILE A 109 0.49 -3.52 -11.50
C ILE A 109 -0.88 -2.91 -11.79
N LEU A 110 -1.76 -3.64 -12.50
CA LEU A 110 -3.13 -3.21 -12.75
C LEU A 110 -3.92 -3.12 -11.44
N GLU A 111 -3.85 -4.17 -10.60
CA GLU A 111 -4.53 -4.23 -9.31
C GLU A 111 -4.06 -3.13 -8.35
N ASN A 112 -2.76 -2.78 -8.38
CA ASN A 112 -2.18 -1.78 -7.48
C ASN A 112 -2.03 -0.39 -8.11
N SER A 113 -2.59 -0.16 -9.30
CA SER A 113 -2.49 1.12 -10.04
C SER A 113 -2.93 2.34 -9.21
N TYR A 114 -3.89 2.17 -8.30
CA TYR A 114 -4.40 3.22 -7.42
C TYR A 114 -3.37 3.73 -6.39
N VAL A 115 -2.36 2.91 -6.05
CA VAL A 115 -1.39 3.22 -5.00
C VAL A 115 -0.47 4.37 -5.44
N TRP A 116 -0.16 4.47 -6.73
CA TRP A 116 0.74 5.49 -7.26
C TRP A 116 0.07 6.83 -7.57
N ARG A 117 -1.27 6.94 -7.52
CA ARG A 117 -2.02 8.20 -7.80
C ARG A 117 -1.52 8.97 -9.05
N ASN A 118 -1.26 8.27 -10.15
CA ASN A 118 -0.67 8.80 -11.40
C ASN A 118 0.81 9.26 -11.32
N ASN A 119 1.55 8.80 -10.31
CA ASN A 119 2.97 9.07 -10.13
C ASN A 119 3.76 7.75 -10.03
N VAL A 120 3.71 6.95 -11.11
CA VAL A 120 4.47 5.70 -11.19
C VAL A 120 5.95 6.05 -11.44
N PRO A 121 6.89 5.52 -10.64
CA PRO A 121 8.33 5.69 -10.88
C PRO A 121 8.75 5.20 -12.28
N GLU A 122 9.68 5.90 -12.94
CA GLU A 122 10.13 5.59 -14.31
C GLU A 122 10.78 4.20 -14.45
N ASP A 123 11.32 3.64 -13.38
CA ASP A 123 11.93 2.31 -13.34
C ASP A 123 10.89 1.17 -13.33
N ILE A 124 9.63 1.47 -13.02
CA ILE A 124 8.53 0.50 -13.03
C ILE A 124 7.79 0.62 -14.36
N ARG A 125 7.85 -0.45 -15.17
CA ARG A 125 7.19 -0.49 -16.48
C ARG A 125 5.68 -0.64 -16.32
N SER A 126 4.89 -0.04 -17.21
CA SER A 126 3.43 -0.25 -17.19
C SER A 126 3.02 -1.69 -17.48
N GLU A 127 3.86 -2.42 -18.22
CA GLU A 127 3.68 -3.82 -18.56
C GLU A 127 5.02 -4.49 -18.88
N LEU A 128 5.08 -5.80 -18.72
CA LEU A 128 6.16 -6.65 -19.23
C LEU A 128 5.68 -7.40 -20.47
N PRO A 129 6.44 -7.37 -21.58
CA PRO A 129 6.08 -8.10 -22.79
C PRO A 129 6.22 -9.60 -22.59
N TYR A 130 5.49 -10.38 -23.36
CA TYR A 130 5.69 -11.83 -23.45
C TYR A 130 6.81 -12.14 -24.46
N LEU A 131 7.60 -13.17 -24.16
CA LEU A 131 8.64 -13.69 -25.03
C LEU A 131 8.04 -14.70 -26.01
N GLU A 132 8.38 -14.53 -27.29
CA GLU A 132 7.89 -15.35 -28.42
C GLU A 132 8.68 -16.63 -28.67
#